data_AF-A0A7C1G8R6-F1
#
_entry.id   AF-A0A7C1G8R6-F1
#
_cell.length_a   1.000
_cell.length_b   1.000
_cell.length_c   1.000
_cell.angle_alpha   90.00
_cell.angle_beta   90.00
_cell.angle_gamma   90.00
#
_symmetry.space_group_name_H-M   'P 1'
#
loop_
_entity.id
_entity.type
_entity.pdbx_description
1 polymer ?
#
loop_
_entity_poly.entity_id
_entity_poly.type
_entity_poly.pdbx_seq_one_letter_code
_entity_poly.pdbx_strand_id
1 'polypeptide(L)'
;MTELPQRTDEKPGAVFLIDSGSPGETQPLVDLFIDRCRDEQYLEMIKKDYNPLVNACIKAYCDNRVDLLNRSLQLLSDFQLKNFNPMIPPSIRPLWEKGIESGKYSLKLCGSGGGGMVLGFTPDFDLAKQELKDEKITLVYRL
;
A
#
# COMPACT_ATOMS: atom_id res chain seq x y z
N MET A 1 0.29 6.92 -25.19
CA MET A 1 0.83 5.62 -24.73
C MET A 1 1.69 5.94 -23.52
N THR A 2 1.27 5.54 -22.32
CA THR A 2 2.05 5.83 -21.11
C THR A 2 3.11 4.75 -20.99
N GLU A 3 4.38 5.10 -21.20
CA GLU A 3 5.49 4.17 -21.05
C GLU A 3 5.82 3.98 -19.57
N LEU A 4 6.07 2.73 -19.17
CA LEU A 4 6.53 2.43 -17.81
C LEU A 4 8.00 2.86 -17.67
N PRO A 5 8.40 3.50 -16.55
CA PRO A 5 9.77 3.93 -16.35
C PRO A 5 10.76 2.76 -16.43
N GLN A 6 11.94 3.02 -17.03
CA GLN A 6 12.98 2.02 -17.26
C GLN A 6 13.61 1.54 -15.94
N ARG A 7 13.91 0.24 -15.86
CA ARG A 7 14.49 -0.43 -14.69
C ARG A 7 15.98 -0.06 -14.57
N THR A 8 16.37 0.56 -13.45
CA THR A 8 17.77 0.82 -13.11
C THR A 8 18.07 0.16 -11.77
N ASP A 9 19.03 -0.77 -11.72
CA ASP A 9 19.38 -1.51 -10.50
C ASP A 9 20.10 -0.67 -9.43
N GLU A 10 20.39 0.61 -9.72
CA GLU A 10 21.13 1.52 -8.85
C GLU A 10 20.26 2.26 -7.81
N LYS A 11 18.93 2.25 -7.97
CA LYS A 11 18.06 3.04 -7.09
C LYS A 11 17.74 2.28 -5.78
N PRO A 12 17.84 2.96 -4.61
CA PRO A 12 17.63 2.32 -3.31
C PRO A 12 16.16 1.93 -3.07
N GLY A 13 15.22 2.60 -3.75
CA GLY A 13 13.79 2.40 -3.59
C GLY A 13 13.30 1.06 -4.12
N ALA A 14 12.22 0.55 -3.54
CA ALA A 14 11.66 -0.74 -3.93
C ALA A 14 10.15 -0.85 -3.69
N VAL A 15 9.56 -1.73 -4.49
CA VAL A 15 8.27 -2.38 -4.23
C VAL A 15 8.56 -3.79 -3.74
N PHE A 16 7.89 -4.20 -2.67
CA PHE A 16 8.06 -5.52 -2.04
C PHE A 16 6.72 -6.09 -1.58
N LEU A 17 6.68 -7.38 -1.26
CA LEU A 17 5.54 -8.05 -0.65
C LEU A 17 5.89 -8.48 0.77
N ILE A 18 4.92 -8.39 1.68
CA ILE A 18 4.93 -9.03 3.00
C ILE A 18 3.88 -10.13 2.99
N ASP A 19 4.25 -11.34 3.40
CA ASP A 19 3.28 -12.42 3.65
C ASP A 19 2.64 -12.23 5.03
N SER A 20 1.32 -12.10 5.10
CA SER A 20 0.59 -11.92 6.36
C SER A 20 0.51 -13.19 7.21
N GLY A 21 0.95 -14.33 6.68
CA GLY A 21 0.99 -15.63 7.37
C GLY A 21 -0.35 -16.37 7.43
N SER A 22 -1.40 -15.80 6.87
CA SER A 22 -2.74 -16.39 6.82
C SER A 22 -3.36 -16.21 5.43
N PRO A 23 -4.08 -17.19 4.87
CA PRO A 23 -4.83 -16.99 3.64
C PRO A 23 -5.93 -15.94 3.88
N GLY A 24 -6.19 -15.09 2.87
CA GLY A 24 -7.28 -14.13 2.91
C GLY A 24 -8.55 -14.69 2.27
N GLU A 25 -9.71 -14.41 2.87
CA GLU A 25 -10.99 -14.71 2.25
C GLU A 25 -11.52 -13.49 1.50
N THR A 26 -11.58 -13.60 0.17
CA THR A 26 -11.92 -12.46 -0.70
C THR A 26 -13.39 -12.07 -0.62
N GLN A 27 -14.30 -13.06 -0.68
CA GLN A 27 -15.74 -12.81 -0.82
C GLN A 27 -16.31 -11.97 0.33
N PRO A 28 -16.08 -12.28 1.63
CA PRO A 28 -16.66 -11.52 2.72
C PRO A 28 -16.19 -10.05 2.75
N LEU A 29 -14.94 -9.79 2.36
CA LEU A 29 -14.38 -8.44 2.34
C LEU A 29 -14.88 -7.61 1.16
N VAL A 30 -15.10 -8.25 0.01
CA VAL A 30 -15.75 -7.61 -1.14
C VAL A 30 -17.20 -7.27 -0.79
N ASP A 31 -17.94 -8.19 -0.19
CA ASP A 31 -19.33 -7.95 0.22
C ASP A 31 -19.42 -6.83 1.26
N LEU A 32 -18.51 -6.81 2.24
CA LEU A 32 -18.38 -5.72 3.21
C LEU A 32 -18.12 -4.37 2.53
N PHE A 33 -17.22 -4.33 1.55
CA PHE A 33 -16.92 -3.09 0.82
C PHE A 33 -18.13 -2.60 0.02
N ILE A 34 -18.82 -3.51 -0.68
CA ILE A 34 -20.02 -3.20 -1.46
C ILE A 34 -21.13 -2.68 -0.55
N ASP A 35 -21.34 -3.33 0.60
CA ASP A 35 -22.36 -2.91 1.56
C ASP A 35 -22.06 -1.52 2.14
N ARG A 36 -20.79 -1.24 2.48
CA ARG A 36 -20.37 0.12 2.88
C ARG A 36 -20.57 1.16 1.78
N CYS A 37 -20.39 0.80 0.51
CA CYS A 37 -20.64 1.72 -0.60
C CYS A 37 -22.12 2.03 -0.83
N ARG A 38 -23.06 1.36 -0.13
CA ARG A 38 -24.47 1.76 -0.11
C ARG A 38 -24.71 3.01 0.72
N ASP A 39 -23.83 3.30 1.67
CA ASP A 39 -23.80 4.57 2.38
C ASP A 39 -23.23 5.66 1.47
N GLU A 40 -24.00 6.71 1.22
CA GLU A 40 -23.61 7.79 0.32
C GLU A 40 -22.37 8.55 0.82
N GLN A 41 -22.19 8.69 2.13
CA GLN A 41 -21.03 9.39 2.69
C GLN A 41 -19.75 8.59 2.47
N TYR A 42 -19.81 7.27 2.71
CA TYR A 42 -18.69 6.38 2.42
C TYR A 42 -18.36 6.37 0.93
N LEU A 43 -19.38 6.30 0.06
CA LEU A 43 -19.18 6.33 -1.39
C LEU A 43 -18.55 7.67 -1.84
N GLU A 44 -19.00 8.79 -1.29
CA GLU A 44 -18.41 10.10 -1.58
C GLU A 44 -16.98 10.22 -1.08
N MET A 45 -16.64 9.70 0.11
CA MET A 45 -15.26 9.61 0.61
C MET A 45 -14.37 8.80 -0.34
N ILE A 46 -14.86 7.67 -0.88
CA ILE A 46 -14.10 6.91 -1.88
C ILE A 46 -13.84 7.77 -3.14
N LYS A 47 -14.85 8.45 -3.66
CA LYS A 47 -14.74 9.24 -4.89
C LYS A 47 -13.86 10.49 -4.72
N LYS A 48 -13.98 11.18 -3.58
CA LYS A 48 -13.37 12.49 -3.34
C LYS A 48 -12.04 12.44 -2.59
N ASP A 49 -11.78 11.37 -1.85
CA ASP A 49 -10.56 11.25 -1.06
C ASP A 49 -9.69 10.09 -1.57
N TYR A 50 -10.23 8.86 -1.62
CA TYR A 50 -9.45 7.68 -1.99
C TYR A 50 -8.98 7.70 -3.45
N ASN A 51 -9.90 7.92 -4.41
CA ASN A 51 -9.57 7.92 -5.83
C ASN A 51 -8.51 8.99 -6.20
N PRO A 52 -8.60 10.24 -5.69
CA PRO A 52 -7.54 11.23 -5.91
C PRO A 52 -6.17 10.83 -5.35
N LEU A 53 -6.11 10.18 -4.18
CA LEU A 53 -4.85 9.68 -3.62
C LEU A 53 -4.22 8.60 -4.50
N VAL A 54 -5.02 7.67 -5.02
CA VAL A 54 -4.55 6.65 -5.97
C VAL A 54 -4.07 7.30 -7.27
N ASN A 55 -4.83 8.25 -7.82
CA ASN A 55 -4.45 8.98 -9.03
C ASN A 55 -3.15 9.78 -8.85
N ALA A 56 -2.93 10.37 -7.68
CA ALA A 56 -1.69 11.06 -7.34
C ALA A 56 -0.49 10.11 -7.36
N CYS A 57 -0.63 8.90 -6.81
CA CYS A 57 0.40 7.86 -6.88
C CYS A 57 0.71 7.46 -8.33
N ILE A 58 -0.32 7.21 -9.14
CA ILE A 58 -0.17 6.84 -10.56
C ILE A 58 0.55 7.94 -11.32
N LYS A 59 0.10 9.20 -11.17
CA LYS A 59 0.71 10.35 -11.84
C LYS A 59 2.17 10.52 -11.44
N ALA A 60 2.46 10.45 -10.14
CA ALA A 60 3.83 10.59 -9.64
C ALA A 60 4.75 9.49 -10.17
N TYR A 61 4.27 8.25 -10.26
CA TYR A 61 5.01 7.14 -10.83
C TYR A 61 5.26 7.32 -12.33
N CYS A 62 4.23 7.63 -13.11
CA CYS A 62 4.35 7.84 -14.57
C CYS A 62 5.24 9.03 -14.92
N ASP A 63 5.23 10.08 -14.11
CA ASP A 63 6.08 11.27 -14.30
C ASP A 63 7.50 11.10 -13.70
N ASN A 64 7.84 9.90 -13.19
CA ASN A 64 9.11 9.59 -12.52
C ASN A 64 9.44 10.55 -11.35
N ARG A 65 8.41 11.01 -10.62
CA ARG A 65 8.51 11.92 -9.46
C ARG A 65 8.53 11.12 -8.16
N VAL A 66 9.69 10.52 -7.85
CA VAL A 66 9.87 9.61 -6.70
C VAL A 66 9.47 10.23 -5.35
N ASP A 67 9.86 11.47 -5.06
CA ASP A 67 9.49 12.14 -3.81
C ASP A 67 7.97 12.31 -3.65
N LEU A 68 7.31 12.67 -4.76
CA LEU A 68 5.86 12.83 -4.78
C LEU A 68 5.15 11.48 -4.68
N LEU A 69 5.72 10.44 -5.28
CA LEU A 69 5.21 9.07 -5.17
C LEU A 69 5.27 8.61 -3.71
N ASN A 70 6.41 8.78 -3.04
CA ASN A 70 6.58 8.40 -1.62
C ASN A 70 5.59 9.14 -0.71
N ARG A 71 5.43 10.45 -0.89
CA ARG A 71 4.45 11.24 -0.12
C ARG A 71 3.02 10.80 -0.39
N SER A 72 2.67 10.54 -1.65
CA SER A 72 1.32 10.11 -2.03
C SER A 72 1.01 8.71 -1.48
N LEU A 73 2.00 7.81 -1.49
CA LEU A 73 1.88 6.47 -0.92
C LEU A 73 1.69 6.50 0.59
N GLN A 74 2.39 7.37 1.33
CA GLN A 74 2.16 7.53 2.77
C GLN A 74 0.73 7.98 3.07
N LEU A 75 0.22 8.97 2.32
CA LEU A 75 -1.16 9.43 2.49
C LEU A 75 -2.18 8.35 2.15
N LEU A 76 -1.94 7.59 1.07
CA LEU A 76 -2.78 6.46 0.70
C LEU A 76 -2.75 5.36 1.77
N SER A 77 -1.58 5.06 2.32
CA SER A 77 -1.36 4.06 3.36
C SER A 77 -2.11 4.43 4.64
N ASP A 78 -2.01 5.69 5.08
CA ASP A 78 -2.75 6.23 6.22
C ASP A 78 -4.27 6.19 5.99
N PHE A 79 -4.73 6.57 4.80
CA PHE A 79 -6.14 6.47 4.45
C PHE A 79 -6.66 5.03 4.54
N GLN A 80 -5.92 4.06 3.98
CA GLN A 80 -6.31 2.66 4.01
C GLN A 80 -6.32 2.11 5.44
N LEU A 81 -5.34 2.46 6.27
CA LEU A 81 -5.32 2.05 7.67
C LEU A 81 -6.58 2.54 8.42
N LYS A 82 -6.96 3.81 8.22
CA LYS A 82 -8.11 4.42 8.88
C LYS A 82 -9.44 3.83 8.39
N ASN A 83 -9.63 3.75 7.08
CA ASN A 83 -10.95 3.50 6.50
C ASN A 83 -11.17 2.03 6.12
N PHE A 84 -10.10 1.30 5.77
CA PHE A 84 -10.15 -0.11 5.36
C PHE A 84 -9.61 -1.04 6.44
N ASN A 85 -9.53 -0.58 7.69
CA ASN A 85 -8.99 -1.34 8.81
C ASN A 85 -9.47 -2.81 8.86
N PRO A 86 -10.78 -3.14 8.69
CA PRO A 86 -11.25 -4.54 8.72
C PRO A 86 -10.62 -5.46 7.66
N MET A 87 -10.13 -4.89 6.56
CA MET A 87 -9.47 -5.63 5.47
C MET A 87 -7.98 -5.82 5.71
N ILE A 88 -7.41 -5.19 6.74
CA ILE A 88 -5.99 -5.33 7.08
C ILE A 88 -5.84 -6.46 8.11
N PRO A 89 -5.05 -7.50 7.80
CA PRO A 89 -4.79 -8.60 8.73
C PRO A 89 -4.26 -8.06 10.07
N PRO A 90 -4.76 -8.55 11.23
CA PRO A 90 -4.33 -8.06 12.54
C PRO A 90 -2.82 -8.14 12.76
N SER A 91 -2.14 -9.16 12.22
CA SER A 91 -0.68 -9.32 12.27
C SER A 91 0.07 -8.19 11.55
N ILE A 92 -0.53 -7.62 10.51
CA ILE A 92 0.08 -6.57 9.69
C ILE A 92 -0.14 -5.17 10.27
N ARG A 93 -1.23 -4.93 11.03
CA ARG A 93 -1.58 -3.58 11.50
C ARG A 93 -0.46 -2.86 12.27
N PRO A 94 0.26 -3.50 13.21
CA PRO A 94 1.37 -2.85 13.91
C PRO A 94 2.52 -2.47 12.97
N LEU A 95 2.80 -3.30 11.96
CA LEU A 95 3.81 -3.00 10.93
C LEU A 95 3.37 -1.82 10.06
N TRP A 96 2.08 -1.78 9.71
CA TRP A 96 1.50 -0.71 8.93
C TRP A 96 1.60 0.64 9.65
N GLU A 97 1.21 0.68 10.93
CA GLU A 97 1.34 1.86 11.80
C GLU A 97 2.81 2.31 11.90
N LYS A 98 3.72 1.39 12.19
CA LYS A 98 5.16 1.66 12.26
C LYS A 98 5.72 2.24 10.95
N GLY A 99 5.25 1.76 9.80
CA GLY A 99 5.61 2.29 8.48
C GLY A 99 5.22 3.76 8.33
N ILE A 100 3.98 4.09 8.69
CA ILE A 100 3.45 5.47 8.66
C ILE A 100 4.23 6.38 9.62
N GLU A 101 4.44 5.95 10.87
CA GLU A 101 5.13 6.74 11.90
C GLU A 101 6.60 7.00 11.56
N SER A 102 7.30 5.98 11.07
CA SER A 102 8.72 6.10 10.72
C SER A 102 8.96 6.79 9.38
N GLY A 103 7.99 6.75 8.47
CA GLY A 103 8.10 7.21 7.09
C GLY A 103 9.06 6.38 6.22
N LYS A 104 9.60 5.26 6.74
CA LYS A 104 10.62 4.44 6.06
C LYS A 104 10.03 3.52 5.00
N TYR A 105 8.75 3.18 5.13
CA TYR A 105 8.00 2.43 4.13
C TYR A 105 6.51 2.75 4.23
N SER A 106 5.76 2.41 3.20
CA SER A 106 4.30 2.53 3.18
C SER A 106 3.70 1.21 2.72
N LEU A 107 2.69 0.74 3.43
CA LEU A 107 1.97 -0.48 3.09
C LEU A 107 0.66 -0.15 2.40
N LYS A 108 0.21 -1.08 1.54
CA LYS A 108 -1.02 -0.99 0.79
C LYS A 108 -1.65 -2.38 0.65
N LEU A 109 -2.97 -2.45 0.66
CA LEU A 109 -3.71 -3.67 0.35
C LEU A 109 -3.35 -4.17 -1.06
N CYS A 110 -3.04 -5.46 -1.16
CA CYS A 110 -2.85 -6.19 -2.41
C CYS A 110 -4.07 -7.10 -2.64
N GLY A 111 -4.99 -6.68 -3.50
CA GLY A 111 -6.28 -7.36 -3.67
C GLY A 111 -7.32 -6.92 -2.64
N SER A 112 -8.14 -7.86 -2.18
CA SER A 112 -9.27 -7.65 -1.24
C SER A 112 -8.85 -7.43 0.21
N GLY A 113 -7.65 -7.88 0.59
CA GLY A 113 -7.18 -7.88 1.99
C GLY A 113 -7.52 -9.19 2.73
N GLY A 114 -7.50 -9.15 4.06
CA GLY A 114 -7.87 -10.27 4.94
C GLY A 114 -6.81 -11.36 5.10
N GLY A 115 -5.78 -11.34 4.27
CA GLY A 115 -4.64 -12.24 4.35
C GLY A 115 -3.82 -12.23 3.06
N GLY A 116 -2.95 -13.23 2.90
CA GLY A 116 -2.08 -13.39 1.75
C GLY A 116 -0.96 -12.35 1.77
N MET A 117 -0.84 -11.60 0.67
CA MET A 117 0.25 -10.65 0.50
C MET A 117 -0.20 -9.22 0.78
N VAL A 118 0.69 -8.41 1.34
CA VAL A 118 0.56 -6.96 1.47
C VAL A 118 1.65 -6.29 0.67
N LEU A 119 1.30 -5.25 -0.09
CA LEU A 119 2.24 -4.54 -0.94
C LEU A 119 2.94 -3.46 -0.13
N GLY A 120 4.27 -3.45 -0.16
CA GLY A 120 5.11 -2.46 0.49
C GLY A 120 5.88 -1.62 -0.52
N PHE A 121 6.07 -0.35 -0.18
CA PHE A 121 6.86 0.61 -0.95
C PHE A 121 7.84 1.30 -0.02
N THR A 122 9.06 1.57 -0.50
CA THR A 122 10.07 2.24 0.30
C THR A 122 11.04 3.04 -0.58
N PRO A 123 11.55 4.20 -0.11
CA PRO A 123 12.67 4.88 -0.74
C PRO A 123 14.01 4.16 -0.53
N ASP A 124 14.11 3.26 0.46
CA ASP A 124 15.33 2.51 0.76
C ASP A 124 14.98 1.09 1.26
N PHE A 125 15.22 0.12 0.40
CA PHE A 125 14.87 -1.27 0.68
C PHE A 125 15.70 -1.90 1.79
N ASP A 126 16.95 -1.49 1.97
CA ASP A 126 17.81 -2.07 2.98
C ASP A 126 17.43 -1.56 4.37
N LEU A 127 16.98 -0.30 4.48
CA LEU A 127 16.37 0.22 5.70
C LEU A 127 15.03 -0.46 6.01
N ALA A 128 14.16 -0.64 5.00
CA ALA A 128 12.89 -1.35 5.19
C ALA A 128 13.09 -2.80 5.66
N LYS A 129 14.09 -3.50 5.11
CA LYS A 129 14.50 -4.85 5.57
C LYS A 129 14.88 -4.90 7.03
N GLN A 130 15.63 -3.90 7.52
CA GLN A 130 16.02 -3.86 8.93
C GLN A 130 14.81 -3.64 9.85
N GLU A 131 13.87 -2.79 9.43
CA GLU A 131 12.64 -2.51 10.19
C GLU A 131 11.65 -3.67 10.21
N LEU A 132 11.68 -4.51 9.18
CA LEU A 132 10.81 -5.66 8.94
C LEU A 132 11.57 -6.99 9.02
N LYS A 133 12.68 -7.04 9.79
CA LYS A 133 13.61 -8.18 9.83
C LYS A 133 12.97 -9.52 10.24
N ASP A 134 11.88 -9.45 11.01
CA ASP A 134 11.16 -10.61 11.52
C ASP A 134 10.07 -11.08 10.55
N GLU A 135 9.86 -10.35 9.45
CA GLU A 135 8.82 -10.59 8.45
C GLU A 135 9.38 -11.23 7.17
N LYS A 136 8.55 -12.03 6.50
CA LYS A 136 8.88 -12.62 5.19
C LYS A 136 8.63 -11.60 4.09
N ILE A 137 9.69 -10.91 3.68
CA ILE A 137 9.63 -9.89 2.62
C ILE A 137 10.24 -10.36 1.30
N THR A 138 9.53 -10.11 0.21
CA THR A 138 9.96 -10.45 -1.16
C THR A 138 10.10 -9.20 -2.00
N LEU A 139 11.30 -8.94 -2.54
CA LEU A 139 11.51 -7.84 -3.49
C LEU A 139 10.75 -8.13 -4.78
N VAL A 140 9.96 -7.16 -5.25
CA VAL A 140 9.22 -7.25 -6.52
C VAL A 140 9.90 -6.41 -7.59
N TYR A 141 10.23 -5.15 -7.26
CA TYR A 141 10.72 -4.18 -8.23
C TYR A 141 11.56 -3.08 -7.57
N ARG A 142 12.52 -2.50 -8.29
CA ARG A 142 13.33 -1.35 -7.86
C ARG A 142 12.79 -0.08 -8.52
N LEU A 143 12.42 0.92 -7.71
CA LEU A 143 11.80 2.20 -8.13
C LEU A 143 12.87 3.18 -8.60
#